data_AF-A0A7C6Q5P8-F1
#
_entry.id   AF-A0A7C6Q5P8-F1
#
_cell.length_a   1.000
_cell.length_b   1.000
_cell.length_c   1.000
_cell.angle_alpha   90.00
_cell.angle_beta   90.00
_cell.angle_gamma   90.00
#
_symmetry.space_group_name_H-M   'P 1'
#
loop_
_entity.id
_entity.type
_entity.pdbx_description
1 polymer ?
#
loop_
_entity_poly.entity_id
_entity_poly.type
_entity_poly.pdbx_seq_one_letter_code
_entity_poly.pdbx_strand_id
1 'polypeptide(L)'
;MNITVTDPTGGKIENATVELYNSLEERNFGRNVIISKQTDANGFVSITGNELPEKHQQLEKINGVYYLNIFRQNLRKRVETKFVDFRDNKKVEQIVQLENANTKTITVKVAVVYENPVLLPQNKRFHELFITPGYSFKWNNPIELSRNYEKALEEASGYTVDYQIVKEIDADRLFTFLKNDPQKKLLSVEDVAEYLKEDNWNTFKTSGTSYDYNAMVQHYGFDKMRDNGEIHEVWVWTFPYGGMWESHMMGKDAFWINSPPNENPPCTELLSIMGLNYERDLACALESYGHRFESTMMQVYGWWDYDNKTDLSQLSTWEKYSAYGLIYEKFEKGKAQVGNVHFPPNGEQDYDFGNTTYVISYVDQWLNYPYLRGTDARKINREEWGAPEGSYHLGWMKYYLFHIPHYKGINPNDGKLNNWWHYVVDYNSAIKKQTID
;
A
#
# COMPACT_ATOMS: atom_id res chain seq x y z
N MET A 1 -28.76 2.44 26.87
CA MET A 1 -27.96 1.30 26.41
C MET A 1 -26.52 1.52 26.82
N ASN A 2 -25.92 0.55 27.49
CA ASN A 2 -24.56 0.59 28.00
C ASN A 2 -23.72 -0.44 27.25
N ILE A 3 -22.64 -0.01 26.63
CA ILE A 3 -21.77 -0.86 25.83
C ILE A 3 -20.38 -0.83 26.45
N THR A 4 -19.81 -2.01 26.67
CA THR A 4 -18.41 -2.17 27.07
C THR A 4 -17.67 -2.89 25.97
N VAL A 5 -16.60 -2.28 25.47
CA VAL A 5 -15.82 -2.77 24.33
C VAL A 5 -14.50 -3.36 24.84
N THR A 6 -14.19 -4.57 24.38
CA THR A 6 -12.95 -5.27 24.72
C THR A 6 -12.20 -5.73 23.47
N ASP A 7 -10.89 -5.93 23.61
CA ASP A 7 -10.04 -6.56 22.60
C ASP A 7 -10.14 -8.11 22.67
N PRO A 8 -9.51 -8.84 21.74
CA PRO A 8 -9.49 -10.31 21.74
C PRO A 8 -8.92 -10.96 23.02
N THR A 9 -8.12 -10.24 23.81
CA THR A 9 -7.56 -10.69 25.09
C THR A 9 -8.44 -10.36 26.30
N GLY A 10 -9.51 -9.59 26.10
CA GLY A 10 -10.42 -9.12 27.15
C GLY A 10 -10.04 -7.75 27.74
N GLY A 11 -8.97 -7.12 27.24
CA GLY A 11 -8.56 -5.76 27.62
C GLY A 11 -9.59 -4.73 27.20
N LYS A 12 -9.81 -3.68 28.01
CA LYS A 12 -10.74 -2.60 27.69
C LYS A 12 -10.16 -1.69 26.61
N ILE A 13 -10.98 -1.32 25.63
CA ILE A 13 -10.54 -0.47 24.52
C ILE A 13 -11.06 0.96 24.72
N GLU A 14 -10.17 1.87 25.10
CA GLU A 14 -10.42 3.32 25.06
C GLU A 14 -10.56 3.83 23.62
N ASN A 15 -11.32 4.89 23.38
CA ASN A 15 -11.46 5.55 22.08
C ASN A 15 -11.92 4.64 20.93
N ALA A 16 -12.63 3.55 21.23
CA ALA A 16 -13.35 2.78 20.22
C ALA A 16 -14.60 3.54 19.80
N THR A 17 -14.77 3.75 18.50
CA THR A 17 -15.96 4.38 17.93
C THR A 17 -17.11 3.39 17.95
N VAL A 18 -18.27 3.83 18.45
CA VAL A 18 -19.52 3.09 18.56
C VAL A 18 -20.60 3.89 17.82
N GLU A 19 -21.02 3.37 16.68
CA GLU A 19 -22.01 3.99 15.81
C GLU A 19 -23.32 3.22 15.87
N LEU A 20 -24.44 3.95 16.01
CA LEU A 20 -25.80 3.39 16.05
C LEU A 20 -26.57 3.68 14.76
N TYR A 21 -27.29 2.67 14.28
CA TYR A 21 -28.10 2.72 13.06
C TYR A 21 -29.48 2.12 13.29
N ASN A 22 -30.48 2.62 12.56
CA ASN A 22 -31.88 2.17 12.67
C ASN A 22 -32.14 0.92 11.85
N SER A 23 -31.30 0.66 10.83
CA SER A 23 -31.46 -0.48 9.93
C SER A 23 -30.13 -1.16 9.64
N LEU A 24 -30.24 -2.45 9.29
CA LEU A 24 -29.11 -3.25 8.83
C LEU A 24 -28.46 -2.66 7.57
N GLU A 25 -29.29 -2.16 6.65
CA GLU A 25 -28.86 -1.56 5.39
C GLU A 25 -27.99 -0.31 5.65
N GLU A 26 -28.50 0.65 6.43
CA GLU A 26 -27.76 1.87 6.77
C GLU A 26 -26.43 1.57 7.47
N ARG A 27 -26.42 0.60 8.42
CA ARG A 27 -25.18 0.14 9.06
C ARG A 27 -24.17 -0.41 8.05
N ASN A 28 -24.65 -1.22 7.10
CA ASN A 28 -23.79 -1.86 6.13
C ASN A 28 -23.14 -0.82 5.21
N PHE A 29 -23.89 0.18 4.73
CA PHE A 29 -23.36 1.30 3.94
C PHE A 29 -22.61 2.36 4.78
N GLY A 30 -22.79 2.35 6.10
CA GLY A 30 -22.23 3.36 7.00
C GLY A 30 -22.84 4.75 6.78
N ARG A 31 -24.15 4.81 6.49
CA ARG A 31 -24.90 6.05 6.19
C ARG A 31 -25.94 6.31 7.28
N ASN A 32 -26.39 7.56 7.43
CA ASN A 32 -27.42 7.96 8.39
C ASN A 32 -27.11 7.53 9.84
N VAL A 33 -25.86 7.70 10.27
CA VAL A 33 -25.44 7.42 11.65
C VAL A 33 -26.33 8.23 12.60
N ILE A 34 -27.02 7.54 13.51
CA ILE A 34 -27.91 8.19 14.50
C ILE A 34 -27.07 8.86 15.59
N ILE A 35 -26.09 8.11 16.10
CA ILE A 35 -25.15 8.57 17.12
C ILE A 35 -23.80 7.92 16.83
N SER A 36 -22.73 8.69 17.06
CA SER A 36 -21.36 8.19 17.07
C SER A 36 -20.70 8.68 18.35
N LYS A 37 -20.24 7.75 19.17
CA LYS A 37 -19.56 8.04 20.44
C LYS A 37 -18.30 7.20 20.56
N GLN A 38 -17.34 7.72 21.31
CA GLN A 38 -16.14 6.97 21.67
C GLN A 38 -16.26 6.40 23.08
N THR A 39 -15.67 5.23 23.29
CA THR A 39 -15.53 4.64 24.62
C THR A 39 -14.53 5.41 25.47
N ASP A 40 -14.79 5.47 26.78
CA ASP A 40 -13.86 6.03 27.77
C ASP A 40 -12.68 5.09 28.06
N ALA A 41 -11.81 5.47 28.99
CA ALA A 41 -10.65 4.68 29.43
C ALA A 41 -10.99 3.26 29.95
N ASN A 42 -12.24 3.00 30.36
CA ASN A 42 -12.73 1.69 30.79
C ASN A 42 -13.36 0.90 29.63
N GLY A 43 -13.24 1.38 28.40
CA GLY A 43 -13.89 0.82 27.22
C GLY A 43 -15.39 0.96 27.27
N PHE A 44 -15.94 1.91 28.04
CA PHE A 44 -17.35 2.04 28.28
C PHE A 44 -17.96 3.21 27.49
N VAL A 45 -19.16 3.01 26.97
CA VAL A 45 -20.00 4.08 26.44
C VAL A 45 -21.45 3.85 26.83
N SER A 46 -22.15 4.95 27.14
CA SER A 46 -23.60 4.92 27.38
C SER A 46 -24.32 5.79 26.35
N ILE A 47 -25.42 5.26 25.82
CA ILE A 47 -26.34 5.94 24.90
C ILE A 47 -27.71 6.00 25.58
N THR A 48 -28.21 7.21 25.78
CA THR A 48 -29.49 7.49 26.43
C THR A 48 -30.52 7.97 25.40
N GLY A 49 -31.82 7.78 25.69
CA GLY A 49 -32.89 8.15 24.76
C GLY A 49 -32.92 9.65 24.42
N ASN A 50 -32.46 10.49 25.35
CA ASN A 50 -32.39 11.95 25.17
C ASN A 50 -31.32 12.38 24.16
N GLU A 51 -30.38 11.50 23.82
CA GLU A 51 -29.33 11.77 22.82
C GLU A 51 -29.78 11.39 21.40
N LEU A 52 -30.97 10.77 21.24
CA LEU A 52 -31.50 10.39 19.94
C LEU A 52 -32.21 11.59 19.26
N PRO A 53 -32.12 11.74 17.92
CA PRO A 53 -32.66 12.89 17.20
C PRO A 53 -34.14 13.18 17.45
N GLU A 54 -34.52 14.47 17.46
CA GLU A 54 -35.83 15.03 17.84
C GLU A 54 -37.06 14.47 17.09
N LYS A 55 -36.89 13.74 15.97
CA LYS A 55 -38.00 13.11 15.24
C LYS A 55 -38.74 12.02 16.05
N HIS A 56 -38.26 11.67 17.24
CA HIS A 56 -38.78 10.59 18.07
C HIS A 56 -39.08 11.00 19.52
N GLN A 57 -39.64 12.19 19.75
CA GLN A 57 -39.97 12.68 21.12
C GLN A 57 -40.92 11.79 21.94
N GLN A 58 -41.57 10.79 21.34
CA GLN A 58 -42.19 9.71 22.11
C GLN A 58 -41.20 8.56 22.25
N LEU A 59 -40.73 8.28 23.48
CA LEU A 59 -39.82 7.17 23.80
C LEU A 59 -40.30 5.83 23.20
N GLU A 60 -41.61 5.63 23.10
CA GLU A 60 -42.23 4.46 22.48
C GLU A 60 -41.87 4.28 21.00
N LYS A 61 -41.56 5.37 20.29
CA LYS A 61 -41.18 5.42 18.88
C LYS A 61 -39.66 5.29 18.65
N ILE A 62 -38.84 5.24 19.70
CA ILE A 62 -37.40 4.89 19.67
C ILE A 62 -37.09 3.58 20.35
N ASN A 63 -38.09 2.86 20.84
CA ASN A 63 -37.85 1.52 21.35
C ASN A 63 -37.73 0.56 20.18
N GLY A 64 -36.69 -0.27 20.16
CA GLY A 64 -36.44 -1.13 19.02
C GLY A 64 -35.13 -1.89 19.06
N VAL A 65 -34.92 -2.65 17.99
CA VAL A 65 -33.62 -3.27 17.67
C VAL A 65 -32.81 -2.25 16.88
N TYR A 66 -31.55 -2.09 17.29
CA TYR A 66 -30.59 -1.22 16.64
C TYR A 66 -29.41 -2.01 16.11
N TYR A 67 -28.68 -1.41 15.19
CA TYR A 67 -27.52 -2.00 14.55
C TYR A 67 -26.30 -1.16 14.87
N LEU A 68 -25.22 -1.79 15.30
CA LEU A 68 -23.99 -1.13 15.71
C LEU A 68 -22.84 -1.46 14.76
N ASN A 69 -22.05 -0.45 14.39
CA ASN A 69 -20.65 -0.64 14.00
C ASN A 69 -19.78 -0.18 15.17
N ILE A 70 -18.89 -1.06 15.63
CA ILE A 70 -17.92 -0.72 16.68
C ILE A 70 -16.52 -0.99 16.14
N PHE A 71 -15.62 -0.03 16.22
CA PHE A 71 -14.27 -0.17 15.68
C PHE A 71 -13.22 0.72 16.35
N ARG A 72 -11.97 0.27 16.29
CA ARG A 72 -10.75 1.04 16.58
C ARG A 72 -9.64 0.47 15.69
N GLN A 73 -9.22 1.22 14.69
CA GLN A 73 -8.24 0.78 13.69
C GLN A 73 -8.69 -0.56 13.04
N ASN A 74 -7.83 -1.58 13.07
CA ASN A 74 -8.12 -2.90 12.52
C ASN A 74 -9.13 -3.72 13.35
N LEU A 75 -9.37 -3.37 14.61
CA LEU A 75 -10.32 -4.07 15.46
C LEU A 75 -11.73 -3.57 15.19
N ARG A 76 -12.67 -4.48 14.90
CA ARG A 76 -14.08 -4.12 14.67
C ARG A 76 -15.06 -5.24 14.98
N LYS A 77 -16.32 -4.86 15.21
CA LYS A 77 -17.46 -5.76 15.33
C LYS A 77 -18.72 -5.07 14.83
N ARG A 78 -19.54 -5.81 14.07
CA ARG A 78 -20.92 -5.43 13.78
C ARG A 78 -21.83 -6.17 14.74
N VAL A 79 -22.78 -5.46 15.33
CA VAL A 79 -23.67 -6.03 16.35
C VAL A 79 -25.10 -5.63 16.03
N GLU A 80 -26.03 -6.55 16.28
CA GLU A 80 -27.46 -6.25 16.41
C GLU A 80 -27.78 -6.25 17.90
N THR A 81 -28.43 -5.19 18.37
CA THR A 81 -28.77 -5.09 19.79
C THR A 81 -29.95 -5.99 20.11
N LYS A 82 -30.09 -6.39 21.38
CA LYS A 82 -31.41 -6.82 21.87
C LYS A 82 -32.38 -5.63 21.77
N PHE A 83 -33.68 -5.90 21.86
CA PHE A 83 -34.68 -4.84 21.93
C PHE A 83 -34.34 -3.87 23.07
N VAL A 84 -34.16 -2.59 22.74
CA VAL A 84 -33.83 -1.53 23.68
C VAL A 84 -35.12 -0.78 24.02
N ASP A 85 -35.47 -0.76 25.30
CA ASP A 85 -36.54 0.09 25.84
C ASP A 85 -35.90 1.26 26.60
N PHE A 86 -36.08 2.47 26.09
CA PHE A 86 -35.58 3.69 26.70
C PHE A 86 -36.53 4.27 27.76
N ARG A 87 -37.68 3.63 28.02
CA ARG A 87 -38.58 3.98 29.14
C ARG A 87 -38.05 3.36 30.44
N ASP A 88 -38.08 4.15 31.52
CA ASP A 88 -37.83 3.76 32.91
C ASP A 88 -36.67 2.80 33.18
N ASN A 89 -35.46 3.34 33.43
CA ASN A 89 -34.32 2.71 34.12
C ASN A 89 -33.86 1.30 33.67
N LYS A 90 -34.39 0.73 32.59
CA LYS A 90 -33.97 -0.57 32.05
C LYS A 90 -32.68 -0.39 31.27
N LYS A 91 -31.56 -0.60 31.96
CA LYS A 91 -30.24 -0.63 31.35
C LYS A 91 -30.09 -1.92 30.54
N VAL A 92 -30.00 -1.79 29.22
CA VAL A 92 -29.46 -2.85 28.36
C VAL A 92 -27.94 -2.76 28.44
N GLU A 93 -27.32 -3.77 29.02
CA GLU A 93 -25.86 -3.90 29.07
C GLU A 93 -25.39 -4.88 28.01
N GLN A 94 -24.35 -4.49 27.29
CA GLN A 94 -23.77 -5.30 26.24
C GLN A 94 -22.25 -5.21 26.29
N ILE A 95 -21.60 -6.37 26.40
CA ILE A 95 -20.16 -6.48 26.27
C ILE A 95 -19.87 -6.92 24.83
N VAL A 96 -19.05 -6.16 24.12
CA VAL A 96 -18.68 -6.43 22.73
C VAL A 96 -17.18 -6.62 22.64
N GLN A 97 -16.77 -7.83 22.27
CA GLN A 97 -15.39 -8.13 21.93
C GLN A 97 -15.16 -7.82 20.45
N LEU A 98 -14.16 -6.97 20.16
CA LEU A 98 -13.77 -6.66 18.79
C LEU A 98 -12.89 -7.77 18.21
N GLU A 99 -12.94 -7.89 16.89
CA GLU A 99 -12.20 -8.89 16.12
C GLU A 99 -11.25 -8.19 15.14
N ASN A 100 -10.13 -8.85 14.84
CA ASN A 100 -9.23 -8.36 13.80
C ASN A 100 -9.90 -8.50 12.41
N ALA A 101 -10.10 -7.37 11.75
CA ALA A 101 -10.69 -7.31 10.42
C ALA A 101 -9.69 -7.27 9.28
N ASN A 102 -8.39 -7.36 9.56
CA ASN A 102 -7.40 -7.65 8.52
C ASN A 102 -7.84 -8.90 7.75
N THR A 103 -7.61 -8.88 6.45
CA THR A 103 -7.90 -10.03 5.60
C THR A 103 -7.05 -11.24 5.97
N LYS A 104 -7.37 -12.40 5.38
CA LYS A 104 -6.46 -13.55 5.47
C LYS A 104 -5.17 -13.24 4.72
N THR A 105 -4.06 -13.70 5.28
CA THR A 105 -2.74 -13.56 4.67
C THR A 105 -2.68 -14.23 3.31
N ILE A 106 -2.07 -13.53 2.34
CA ILE A 106 -1.77 -14.03 1.00
C ILE A 106 -0.27 -14.32 0.94
N THR A 107 0.10 -15.56 0.66
CA THR A 107 1.50 -15.93 0.46
C THR A 107 1.95 -15.61 -0.96
N VAL A 108 3.02 -14.83 -1.09
CA VAL A 108 3.62 -14.41 -2.35
C VAL A 108 5.02 -15.02 -2.43
N LYS A 109 5.20 -16.02 -3.29
CA LYS A 109 6.49 -16.68 -3.50
C LYS A 109 7.35 -15.84 -4.44
N VAL A 110 8.55 -15.48 -4.01
CA VAL A 110 9.44 -14.58 -4.73
C VAL A 110 10.69 -15.33 -5.20
N ALA A 111 11.07 -15.12 -6.46
CA ALA A 111 12.43 -15.37 -6.91
C ALA A 111 13.24 -14.06 -6.87
N VAL A 112 14.44 -14.09 -6.31
CA VAL A 112 15.34 -12.94 -6.27
C VAL A 112 16.56 -13.21 -7.15
N VAL A 113 16.90 -12.27 -8.02
CA VAL A 113 18.10 -12.28 -8.87
C VAL A 113 19.03 -11.16 -8.43
N TYR A 114 20.27 -11.51 -8.13
CA TYR A 114 21.33 -10.58 -7.77
C TYR A 114 22.28 -10.39 -8.95
N GLU A 115 22.09 -9.34 -9.74
CA GLU A 115 23.04 -8.90 -10.77
C GLU A 115 24.19 -8.10 -10.14
N ASN A 116 24.90 -8.77 -9.23
CA ASN A 116 26.00 -8.21 -8.43
C ASN A 116 27.27 -9.06 -8.61
N PRO A 117 27.81 -9.12 -9.84
CA PRO A 117 28.83 -10.08 -10.22
C PRO A 117 30.16 -9.84 -9.47
N VAL A 118 30.97 -10.90 -9.38
CA VAL A 118 32.34 -10.84 -8.88
C VAL A 118 33.27 -10.37 -9.99
N LEU A 119 34.01 -9.28 -9.77
CA LEU A 119 35.00 -8.78 -10.71
C LEU A 119 36.39 -9.38 -10.42
N LEU A 120 36.98 -9.99 -11.45
CA LEU A 120 38.34 -10.53 -11.40
C LEU A 120 39.36 -9.50 -11.93
N PRO A 121 40.61 -9.47 -11.40
CA PRO A 121 41.17 -10.35 -10.36
C PRO A 121 40.91 -9.87 -8.92
N GLN A 122 40.15 -8.78 -8.70
CA GLN A 122 39.94 -8.21 -7.36
C GLN A 122 39.19 -9.14 -6.42
N ASN A 123 38.44 -10.11 -6.96
CA ASN A 123 37.62 -11.07 -6.23
C ASN A 123 36.65 -10.38 -5.27
N LYS A 124 36.03 -9.28 -5.75
CA LYS A 124 35.04 -8.47 -5.04
C LYS A 124 33.85 -8.22 -5.92
N ARG A 125 32.69 -8.05 -5.31
CA ARG A 125 31.45 -7.75 -6.02
C ARG A 125 31.33 -6.27 -6.37
N PHE A 126 30.46 -5.97 -7.33
CA PHE A 126 30.20 -4.60 -7.76
C PHE A 126 29.87 -3.66 -6.60
N HIS A 127 28.98 -4.07 -5.70
CA HIS A 127 28.61 -3.24 -4.55
C HIS A 127 29.79 -2.93 -3.60
N GLU A 128 30.85 -3.74 -3.60
CA GLU A 128 32.04 -3.53 -2.76
C GLU A 128 33.11 -2.67 -3.43
N LEU A 129 33.01 -2.49 -4.74
CA LEU A 129 34.03 -1.90 -5.60
C LEU A 129 33.67 -0.50 -6.07
N PHE A 130 32.43 -0.30 -6.50
CA PHE A 130 32.01 0.93 -7.15
C PHE A 130 31.39 1.92 -6.18
N ILE A 131 31.53 3.19 -6.54
CA ILE A 131 30.97 4.35 -5.85
C ILE A 131 30.35 5.23 -6.92
N THR A 132 29.18 5.78 -6.63
CA THR A 132 28.51 6.73 -7.53
C THR A 132 29.35 8.00 -7.69
N PRO A 133 29.55 8.51 -8.93
CA PRO A 133 30.24 9.78 -9.16
C PRO A 133 29.66 10.91 -8.29
N GLY A 134 30.51 11.52 -7.47
CA GLY A 134 30.13 12.58 -6.53
C GLY A 134 29.72 12.08 -5.13
N TYR A 135 29.60 10.77 -4.91
CA TYR A 135 29.34 10.18 -3.60
C TYR A 135 30.63 9.65 -2.96
N SER A 136 30.58 9.41 -1.65
CA SER A 136 31.71 8.89 -0.87
C SER A 136 31.46 7.49 -0.27
N PHE A 137 30.27 6.94 -0.47
CA PHE A 137 29.88 5.63 0.06
C PHE A 137 29.79 4.59 -1.06
N LYS A 138 30.06 3.34 -0.69
CA LYS A 138 29.87 2.19 -1.56
C LYS A 138 28.39 1.82 -1.65
N TRP A 139 28.01 1.14 -2.72
CA TRP A 139 26.65 0.67 -2.88
C TRP A 139 26.28 -0.38 -1.82
N ASN A 140 24.98 -0.55 -1.62
CA ASN A 140 24.42 -1.41 -0.59
C ASN A 140 24.53 -2.89 -0.97
N ASN A 141 24.53 -3.76 0.04
CA ASN A 141 24.47 -5.20 -0.20
C ASN A 141 23.03 -5.60 -0.63
N PRO A 142 22.83 -6.10 -1.85
CA PRO A 142 21.48 -6.42 -2.34
C PRO A 142 20.80 -7.58 -1.61
N ILE A 143 21.58 -8.48 -0.97
CA ILE A 143 21.01 -9.56 -0.15
C ILE A 143 20.37 -8.96 1.11
N GLU A 144 21.06 -8.04 1.78
CA GLU A 144 20.53 -7.35 2.95
C GLU A 144 19.32 -6.48 2.57
N LEU A 145 19.41 -5.75 1.46
CA LEU A 145 18.29 -4.96 0.94
C LEU A 145 17.07 -5.84 0.63
N SER A 146 17.24 -7.04 0.09
CA SER A 146 16.12 -7.97 -0.16
C SER A 146 15.37 -8.33 1.11
N ARG A 147 16.10 -8.66 2.18
CA ARG A 147 15.49 -9.01 3.48
C ARG A 147 14.79 -7.82 4.13
N ASN A 148 15.40 -6.65 4.02
CA ASN A 148 14.80 -5.42 4.54
C ASN A 148 13.56 -5.01 3.74
N TYR A 149 13.57 -5.24 2.43
CA TYR A 149 12.45 -4.98 1.53
C TYR A 149 11.28 -5.92 1.79
N GLU A 150 11.53 -7.24 1.85
CA GLU A 150 10.58 -8.28 2.28
C GLU A 150 9.89 -7.87 3.58
N LYS A 151 10.68 -7.65 4.63
CA LYS A 151 10.19 -7.25 5.95
C LYS A 151 9.35 -5.96 5.91
N ALA A 152 9.82 -4.93 5.22
CA ALA A 152 9.13 -3.64 5.19
C ALA A 152 7.77 -3.72 4.47
N LEU A 153 7.66 -4.52 3.40
CA LEU A 153 6.39 -4.74 2.70
C LEU A 153 5.41 -5.54 3.56
N GLU A 154 5.86 -6.57 4.26
CA GLU A 154 5.01 -7.34 5.18
C GLU A 154 4.49 -6.50 6.34
N GLU A 155 5.37 -5.72 6.98
CA GLU A 155 5.03 -4.77 8.04
C GLU A 155 4.00 -3.75 7.55
N ALA A 156 4.23 -3.14 6.38
CA ALA A 156 3.32 -2.16 5.79
C ALA A 156 1.95 -2.76 5.41
N SER A 157 1.91 -4.02 4.98
CA SER A 157 0.66 -4.72 4.68
C SER A 157 -0.15 -5.12 5.92
N GLY A 158 0.35 -4.84 7.13
CA GLY A 158 -0.23 -5.36 8.38
C GLY A 158 -0.19 -6.89 8.45
N TYR A 159 0.84 -7.50 7.85
CA TYR A 159 1.04 -8.94 7.70
C TYR A 159 -0.10 -9.67 6.97
N THR A 160 -0.82 -8.95 6.10
CA THR A 160 -1.83 -9.55 5.21
C THR A 160 -1.23 -10.04 3.90
N VAL A 161 0.02 -9.69 3.63
CA VAL A 161 0.87 -10.32 2.63
C VAL A 161 2.06 -10.94 3.36
N ASP A 162 2.41 -12.15 2.95
CA ASP A 162 3.56 -12.93 3.43
C ASP A 162 4.44 -13.20 2.22
N TYR A 163 5.51 -12.43 2.10
CA TYR A 163 6.48 -12.58 1.02
C TYR A 163 7.45 -13.68 1.41
N GLN A 164 7.61 -14.67 0.54
CA GLN A 164 8.50 -15.80 0.78
C GLN A 164 9.52 -15.86 -0.33
N ILE A 165 10.76 -15.50 -0.04
CA ILE A 165 11.87 -15.74 -0.97
C ILE A 165 12.10 -17.26 -1.07
N VAL A 166 11.60 -17.87 -2.14
CA VAL A 166 11.68 -19.33 -2.40
C VAL A 166 12.83 -19.71 -3.32
N LYS A 167 13.44 -18.72 -4.00
CA LYS A 167 14.56 -18.91 -4.90
C LYS A 167 15.46 -17.69 -4.90
N GLU A 168 16.76 -17.90 -4.71
CA GLU A 168 17.79 -16.85 -4.83
C GLU A 168 18.78 -17.26 -5.92
N ILE A 169 19.11 -16.32 -6.81
CA ILE A 169 20.01 -16.51 -7.94
C ILE A 169 21.12 -15.47 -7.84
N ASP A 170 22.36 -15.94 -7.73
CA ASP A 170 23.55 -15.13 -7.98
C ASP A 170 23.81 -15.13 -9.48
N ALA A 171 23.53 -14.02 -10.16
CA ALA A 171 23.51 -14.00 -11.63
C ALA A 171 24.93 -14.06 -12.20
N ASP A 172 25.14 -14.97 -13.14
CA ASP A 172 26.38 -15.08 -13.94
C ASP A 172 26.28 -14.36 -15.29
N ARG A 173 25.08 -13.87 -15.63
CA ARG A 173 24.76 -13.19 -16.88
C ARG A 173 23.93 -11.94 -16.61
N LEU A 174 24.26 -10.88 -17.35
CA LEU A 174 23.49 -9.64 -17.40
C LEU A 174 22.59 -9.65 -18.62
N PHE A 175 21.35 -9.19 -18.47
CA PHE A 175 20.39 -9.04 -19.58
C PHE A 175 20.26 -7.58 -20.06
N THR A 176 21.22 -6.74 -19.64
CA THR A 176 21.37 -5.35 -20.05
C THR A 176 22.04 -5.23 -21.42
N PHE A 177 21.59 -4.30 -22.26
CA PHE A 177 22.24 -3.90 -23.51
C PHE A 177 22.17 -2.38 -23.70
N LEU A 178 23.04 -1.81 -24.53
CA LEU A 178 23.00 -0.37 -24.85
C LEU A 178 21.86 -0.08 -25.83
N LYS A 179 21.10 1.00 -25.60
CA LYS A 179 19.95 1.36 -26.46
C LYS A 179 20.33 1.66 -27.91
N ASN A 180 21.56 2.11 -28.14
CA ASN A 180 22.08 2.44 -29.45
C ASN A 180 22.69 1.24 -30.19
N ASP A 181 22.73 0.05 -29.58
CA ASP A 181 23.16 -1.17 -30.28
C ASP A 181 21.98 -1.80 -31.05
N PRO A 182 21.97 -1.75 -32.39
CA PRO A 182 20.89 -2.33 -33.19
C PRO A 182 20.81 -3.85 -33.08
N GLN A 183 21.88 -4.53 -32.64
CA GLN A 183 21.91 -5.97 -32.44
C GLN A 183 21.46 -6.38 -31.03
N LYS A 184 21.25 -5.41 -30.13
CA LYS A 184 20.90 -5.63 -28.71
C LYS A 184 21.86 -6.63 -28.04
N LYS A 185 23.16 -6.51 -28.29
CA LYS A 185 24.14 -7.40 -27.69
C LYS A 185 24.15 -7.16 -26.18
N LEU A 186 23.95 -8.23 -25.40
CA LEU A 186 24.03 -8.16 -23.95
C LEU A 186 25.45 -7.79 -23.51
N LEU A 187 25.54 -6.90 -22.53
CA LEU A 187 26.80 -6.49 -21.94
C LEU A 187 27.39 -7.63 -21.10
N SER A 188 28.70 -7.81 -21.21
CA SER A 188 29.46 -8.64 -20.28
C SER A 188 29.68 -7.91 -18.95
N VAL A 189 30.11 -8.67 -17.92
CA VAL A 189 30.52 -8.09 -16.64
C VAL A 189 31.68 -7.11 -16.83
N GLU A 190 32.60 -7.43 -17.75
CA GLU A 190 33.74 -6.61 -18.11
C GLU A 190 33.29 -5.30 -18.78
N ASP A 191 32.37 -5.35 -19.75
CA ASP A 191 31.84 -4.15 -20.41
C ASP A 191 31.22 -3.19 -19.37
N VAL A 192 30.38 -3.71 -18.47
CA VAL A 192 29.76 -2.90 -17.41
C VAL A 192 30.81 -2.33 -16.46
N ALA A 193 31.80 -3.13 -16.06
CA ALA A 193 32.86 -2.68 -15.17
C ALA A 193 33.76 -1.62 -15.82
N GLU A 194 33.94 -1.64 -17.14
CA GLU A 194 34.62 -0.58 -17.88
C GLU A 194 33.80 0.71 -17.87
N TYR A 195 32.51 0.64 -18.20
CA TYR A 195 31.62 1.81 -18.21
C TYR A 195 31.43 2.44 -16.82
N LEU A 196 31.40 1.65 -15.75
CA LEU A 196 31.31 2.16 -14.37
C LEU A 196 32.60 2.86 -13.90
N LYS A 197 33.74 2.64 -14.56
CA LYS A 197 35.01 3.34 -14.29
C LYS A 197 35.16 4.64 -15.06
N GLU A 198 34.33 4.86 -16.07
CA GLU A 198 34.38 6.10 -16.84
C GLU A 198 34.04 7.30 -15.96
N ASP A 199 34.68 8.43 -16.25
CA ASP A 199 34.38 9.70 -15.62
C ASP A 199 32.88 9.99 -15.77
N ASN A 200 32.22 10.16 -14.63
CA ASN A 200 30.80 10.49 -14.54
C ASN A 200 29.87 9.49 -15.28
N TRP A 201 30.30 8.25 -15.53
CA TRP A 201 29.55 7.21 -16.25
C TRP A 201 29.08 7.64 -17.65
N ASN A 202 30.00 8.22 -18.44
CA ASN A 202 29.69 8.86 -19.71
C ASN A 202 28.88 7.98 -20.68
N THR A 203 29.29 6.74 -20.92
CA THR A 203 28.64 5.81 -21.86
C THR A 203 27.21 5.51 -21.42
N PHE A 204 27.00 5.19 -20.14
CA PHE A 204 25.65 4.93 -19.62
C PHE A 204 24.73 6.15 -19.71
N LYS A 205 25.24 7.35 -19.41
CA LYS A 205 24.45 8.60 -19.49
C LYS A 205 24.12 9.02 -20.92
N THR A 206 25.05 8.80 -21.87
CA THR A 206 24.90 9.24 -23.25
C THR A 206 24.13 8.24 -24.12
N SER A 207 24.44 6.95 -23.99
CA SER A 207 23.81 5.89 -24.79
C SER A 207 22.53 5.36 -24.15
N GLY A 208 22.48 5.31 -22.82
CA GLY A 208 21.42 4.65 -22.08
C GLY A 208 21.42 3.13 -22.26
N THR A 209 20.70 2.44 -21.38
CA THR A 209 20.58 0.98 -21.37
C THR A 209 19.14 0.52 -21.36
N SER A 210 18.91 -0.69 -21.86
CA SER A 210 17.65 -1.41 -21.80
C SER A 210 17.89 -2.84 -21.32
N TYR A 211 16.82 -3.49 -20.86
CA TYR A 211 16.87 -4.84 -20.29
C TYR A 211 16.01 -5.81 -21.09
N ASP A 212 16.52 -7.01 -21.32
CA ASP A 212 15.81 -8.08 -22.02
C ASP A 212 15.07 -9.00 -21.03
N TYR A 213 13.86 -8.58 -20.64
CA TYR A 213 13.00 -9.30 -19.70
C TYR A 213 12.63 -10.70 -20.20
N ASN A 214 12.37 -10.85 -21.50
CA ASN A 214 12.02 -12.14 -22.10
C ASN A 214 13.19 -13.12 -22.00
N ALA A 215 14.40 -12.69 -22.36
CA ALA A 215 15.59 -13.53 -22.25
C ALA A 215 15.87 -13.93 -20.80
N MET A 216 15.74 -13.00 -19.84
CA MET A 216 15.95 -13.27 -18.42
C MET A 216 14.97 -14.31 -17.88
N VAL A 217 13.67 -14.09 -18.11
CA VAL A 217 12.62 -14.96 -17.60
C VAL A 217 12.71 -16.37 -18.21
N GLN A 218 12.97 -16.47 -19.52
CA GLN A 218 13.16 -17.77 -20.17
C GLN A 218 14.43 -18.48 -19.71
N HIS A 219 15.52 -17.75 -19.50
CA HIS A 219 16.80 -18.32 -19.07
C HIS A 219 16.69 -18.97 -17.68
N TYR A 220 16.06 -18.30 -16.72
CA TYR A 220 15.89 -18.84 -15.37
C TYR A 220 14.65 -19.73 -15.19
N GLY A 221 13.80 -19.81 -16.23
CA GLY A 221 12.56 -20.59 -16.24
C GLY A 221 11.44 -19.97 -15.40
N PHE A 222 11.50 -18.66 -15.15
CA PHE A 222 10.51 -17.94 -14.33
C PHE A 222 9.12 -17.92 -14.98
N ASP A 223 9.06 -18.01 -16.31
CA ASP A 223 7.83 -18.14 -17.07
C ASP A 223 7.03 -19.37 -16.63
N LYS A 224 7.68 -20.54 -16.69
CA LYS A 224 7.09 -21.82 -16.32
C LYS A 224 6.81 -21.88 -14.82
N MET A 225 7.75 -21.38 -14.01
CA MET A 225 7.56 -21.34 -12.56
C MET A 225 6.34 -20.49 -12.17
N ARG A 226 6.11 -19.37 -12.85
CA ARG A 226 4.92 -18.55 -12.64
C ARG A 226 3.65 -19.30 -13.03
N ASP A 227 3.61 -19.87 -14.23
CA ASP A 227 2.43 -20.61 -14.74
C ASP A 227 2.10 -21.85 -13.89
N ASN A 228 3.10 -22.42 -13.20
CA ASN A 228 2.94 -23.54 -12.26
C ASN A 228 2.62 -23.13 -10.82
N GLY A 229 2.61 -21.82 -10.48
CA GLY A 229 2.43 -21.33 -9.10
C GLY A 229 3.62 -21.63 -8.15
N GLU A 230 4.80 -21.86 -8.71
CA GLU A 230 6.05 -22.05 -7.97
C GLU A 230 6.64 -20.72 -7.51
N ILE A 231 6.49 -19.67 -8.32
CA ILE A 231 6.71 -18.27 -7.94
C ILE A 231 5.51 -17.42 -8.33
N HIS A 232 5.38 -16.26 -7.71
CA HIS A 232 4.37 -15.25 -8.01
C HIS A 232 5.01 -13.93 -8.48
N GLU A 233 6.24 -13.65 -8.07
CA GLU A 233 6.93 -12.39 -8.30
C GLU A 233 8.43 -12.59 -8.47
N VAL A 234 9.09 -11.70 -9.21
CA VAL A 234 10.55 -11.66 -9.36
C VAL A 234 11.08 -10.31 -8.86
N TRP A 235 12.12 -10.32 -8.02
CA TRP A 235 12.90 -9.13 -7.67
C TRP A 235 14.28 -9.24 -8.30
N VAL A 236 14.69 -8.23 -9.06
CA VAL A 236 16.03 -8.16 -9.64
C VAL A 236 16.76 -6.99 -9.03
N TRP A 237 17.81 -7.27 -8.26
CA TRP A 237 18.72 -6.26 -7.76
C TRP A 237 19.87 -6.08 -8.76
N THR A 238 19.91 -4.92 -9.41
CA THR A 238 20.90 -4.56 -10.43
C THR A 238 21.71 -3.32 -10.04
N PHE A 239 22.86 -3.18 -10.69
CA PHE A 239 23.68 -1.97 -10.69
C PHE A 239 22.95 -0.78 -11.36
N PRO A 240 23.38 0.47 -11.10
CA PRO A 240 22.76 1.64 -11.72
C PRO A 240 22.94 1.60 -13.23
N TYR A 241 21.93 2.06 -13.97
CA TYR A 241 21.86 1.89 -15.43
C TYR A 241 21.81 0.41 -15.87
N GLY A 242 21.28 -0.50 -15.06
CA GLY A 242 20.94 -1.87 -15.51
C GLY A 242 19.87 -1.93 -16.61
N GLY A 243 19.18 -0.82 -16.89
CA GLY A 243 18.22 -0.71 -18.00
C GLY A 243 16.82 -1.23 -17.68
N MET A 244 16.56 -1.57 -16.42
CA MET A 244 15.25 -2.01 -15.94
C MET A 244 14.35 -0.81 -15.58
N TRP A 245 13.06 -0.97 -15.83
CA TRP A 245 12.01 -0.23 -15.13
C TRP A 245 11.90 -0.69 -13.68
N GLU A 246 11.43 0.21 -12.82
CA GLU A 246 11.21 -0.05 -11.39
C GLU A 246 10.22 -1.19 -11.14
N SER A 247 9.19 -1.26 -11.99
CA SER A 247 8.26 -2.39 -12.05
C SER A 247 7.86 -2.67 -13.49
N HIS A 248 7.67 -3.95 -13.80
CA HIS A 248 7.32 -4.43 -15.13
C HIS A 248 6.42 -5.65 -15.03
N MET A 249 5.38 -5.72 -15.87
CA MET A 249 4.45 -6.84 -15.89
C MET A 249 4.51 -7.57 -17.22
N MET A 250 4.54 -8.88 -17.14
CA MET A 250 4.34 -9.78 -18.26
C MET A 250 3.20 -10.76 -17.95
N GLY A 251 2.81 -11.54 -18.95
CA GLY A 251 1.66 -12.43 -18.88
C GLY A 251 0.54 -11.98 -19.80
N LYS A 252 -0.44 -12.85 -19.99
CA LYS A 252 -1.63 -12.55 -20.78
C LYS A 252 -2.43 -11.45 -20.08
N ASP A 253 -2.89 -10.47 -20.85
CA ASP A 253 -3.67 -9.33 -20.38
C ASP A 253 -2.93 -8.44 -19.36
N ALA A 254 -1.58 -8.48 -19.38
CA ALA A 254 -0.73 -7.60 -18.60
C ALA A 254 -1.03 -6.11 -18.90
N PHE A 255 -0.94 -5.28 -17.87
CA PHE A 255 -1.25 -3.86 -17.92
C PHE A 255 -0.11 -3.03 -17.33
N TRP A 256 -0.20 -1.71 -17.48
CA TRP A 256 0.83 -0.77 -17.04
C TRP A 256 1.04 -0.84 -15.52
N ILE A 257 2.27 -1.13 -15.08
CA ILE A 257 2.70 -0.99 -13.68
C ILE A 257 4.03 -0.26 -13.60
N ASN A 258 4.00 1.05 -13.87
CA ASN A 258 5.20 1.89 -14.03
C ASN A 258 6.12 1.52 -15.21
N SER A 259 5.59 0.76 -16.16
CA SER A 259 6.16 0.55 -17.49
C SER A 259 5.11 -0.04 -18.43
N PRO A 260 5.32 0.04 -19.77
CA PRO A 260 4.52 -0.71 -20.71
C PRO A 260 4.56 -2.22 -20.39
N PRO A 261 3.45 -2.96 -20.58
CA PRO A 261 3.46 -4.41 -20.51
C PRO A 261 4.49 -5.02 -21.45
N ASN A 262 5.04 -6.17 -21.06
CA ASN A 262 6.01 -6.88 -21.88
C ASN A 262 5.43 -7.32 -23.24
N GLU A 263 6.18 -7.12 -24.31
CA GLU A 263 5.81 -7.61 -25.63
C GLU A 263 6.07 -9.12 -25.77
N ASN A 264 5.06 -9.87 -26.25
CA ASN A 264 5.14 -11.31 -26.49
C ASN A 264 5.64 -12.11 -25.25
N PRO A 265 4.93 -12.04 -24.12
CA PRO A 265 5.38 -12.65 -22.89
C PRO A 265 5.45 -14.18 -22.99
N PRO A 266 6.47 -14.83 -22.39
CA PRO A 266 6.63 -16.28 -22.41
C PRO A 266 5.68 -17.02 -21.44
N CYS A 267 5.13 -16.32 -20.44
CA CYS A 267 4.16 -16.87 -19.49
C CYS A 267 2.73 -16.43 -19.79
N THR A 268 1.76 -17.21 -19.27
CA THR A 268 0.34 -16.89 -19.38
C THR A 268 -0.15 -16.11 -18.16
N GLU A 269 0.24 -16.52 -16.96
CA GLU A 269 -0.13 -15.85 -15.72
C GLU A 269 0.63 -14.53 -15.55
N LEU A 270 0.00 -13.55 -14.90
CA LEU A 270 0.61 -12.25 -14.66
C LEU A 270 1.84 -12.37 -13.75
N LEU A 271 3.02 -12.01 -14.26
CA LEU A 271 4.25 -11.95 -13.49
C LEU A 271 4.70 -10.50 -13.33
N SER A 272 4.72 -10.01 -12.10
CA SER A 272 5.37 -8.74 -11.76
C SER A 272 6.87 -8.97 -11.53
N ILE A 273 7.66 -8.08 -12.11
CA ILE A 273 9.12 -8.05 -12.00
C ILE A 273 9.50 -6.68 -11.47
N MET A 274 10.12 -6.64 -10.28
CA MET A 274 10.64 -5.42 -9.67
C MET A 274 12.10 -5.24 -10.08
N GLY A 275 12.42 -4.11 -10.72
CA GLY A 275 13.80 -3.70 -11.02
C GLY A 275 14.32 -2.79 -9.92
N LEU A 276 15.19 -3.30 -9.07
CA LEU A 276 15.64 -2.63 -7.86
C LEU A 276 17.14 -2.30 -7.98
N ASN A 277 17.53 -1.06 -7.64
CA ASN A 277 18.90 -0.60 -7.79
C ASN A 277 19.63 -0.59 -6.44
N TYR A 278 20.66 -1.43 -6.28
CA TYR A 278 21.40 -1.51 -5.02
C TYR A 278 22.46 -0.40 -4.83
N GLU A 279 22.62 0.50 -5.79
CA GLU A 279 23.22 1.83 -5.60
C GLU A 279 22.41 2.68 -4.62
N ARG A 280 21.09 2.46 -4.60
CA ARG A 280 20.12 3.18 -3.79
C ARG A 280 19.79 2.37 -2.54
N ASP A 281 19.01 2.99 -1.65
CA ASP A 281 18.65 2.43 -0.36
C ASP A 281 17.25 1.79 -0.37
N LEU A 282 16.84 1.29 0.79
CA LEU A 282 15.52 0.69 0.99
C LEU A 282 14.36 1.66 0.67
N ALA A 283 14.54 2.96 0.91
CA ALA A 283 13.49 3.95 0.66
C ALA A 283 13.13 3.97 -0.83
N CYS A 284 14.14 4.01 -1.70
CA CYS A 284 13.95 3.99 -3.16
C CYS A 284 13.34 2.67 -3.65
N ALA A 285 13.67 1.53 -3.01
CA ALA A 285 13.04 0.24 -3.36
C ALA A 285 11.55 0.21 -2.98
N LEU A 286 11.18 0.77 -1.83
CA LEU A 286 9.78 0.91 -1.42
C LEU A 286 9.01 1.92 -2.29
N GLU A 287 9.67 2.99 -2.74
CA GLU A 287 9.14 3.95 -3.70
C GLU A 287 8.81 3.28 -5.05
N SER A 288 9.72 2.46 -5.59
CA SER A 288 9.46 1.62 -6.77
C SER A 288 8.23 0.72 -6.60
N TYR A 289 8.03 0.17 -5.39
CA TYR A 289 6.82 -0.60 -5.08
C TYR A 289 5.58 0.30 -4.99
N GLY A 290 5.72 1.50 -4.41
CA GLY A 290 4.68 2.53 -4.38
C GLY A 290 4.18 2.86 -5.78
N HIS A 291 5.06 3.08 -6.75
CA HIS A 291 4.68 3.29 -8.15
C HIS A 291 3.90 2.12 -8.77
N ARG A 292 4.32 0.88 -8.49
CA ARG A 292 3.56 -0.32 -8.89
C ARG A 292 2.17 -0.31 -8.26
N PHE A 293 2.09 0.03 -6.97
CA PHE A 293 0.83 0.10 -6.24
C PHE A 293 -0.11 1.11 -6.89
N GLU A 294 0.37 2.34 -7.10
CA GLU A 294 -0.42 3.41 -7.71
C GLU A 294 -0.90 3.03 -9.10
N SER A 295 -0.02 2.51 -9.94
CA SER A 295 -0.38 2.06 -11.30
C SER A 295 -1.43 0.94 -11.28
N THR A 296 -1.31 0.00 -10.34
CA THR A 296 -2.31 -1.07 -10.18
C THR A 296 -3.64 -0.51 -9.73
N MET A 297 -3.66 0.45 -8.81
CA MET A 297 -4.90 1.08 -8.37
C MET A 297 -5.52 1.96 -9.46
N MET A 298 -4.72 2.54 -10.35
CA MET A 298 -5.21 3.20 -11.57
C MET A 298 -5.87 2.22 -12.53
N GLN A 299 -5.40 0.97 -12.61
CA GLN A 299 -6.11 -0.09 -13.35
C GLN A 299 -7.45 -0.47 -12.68
N VAL A 300 -7.56 -0.36 -11.35
CA VAL A 300 -8.78 -0.70 -10.59
C VAL A 300 -9.82 0.42 -10.60
N TYR A 301 -9.40 1.67 -10.46
CA TYR A 301 -10.26 2.84 -10.26
C TYR A 301 -10.23 3.85 -11.42
N GLY A 302 -9.26 3.77 -12.32
CA GLY A 302 -8.97 4.79 -13.32
C GLY A 302 -7.87 5.76 -12.88
N TRP A 303 -7.37 6.54 -13.82
CA TRP A 303 -6.40 7.62 -13.58
C TRP A 303 -6.98 8.71 -12.68
N TRP A 304 -6.11 9.40 -11.95
CA TRP A 304 -6.50 10.60 -11.22
C TRP A 304 -7.01 11.67 -12.19
N ASP A 305 -8.21 12.19 -11.95
CA ASP A 305 -8.85 13.19 -12.81
C ASP A 305 -9.42 14.32 -11.95
N TYR A 306 -8.60 14.85 -11.04
CA TYR A 306 -9.03 15.86 -10.09
C TYR A 306 -9.54 17.12 -10.80
N ASP A 307 -8.94 17.53 -11.91
CA ASP A 307 -9.23 18.81 -12.57
C ASP A 307 -10.63 18.89 -13.17
N ASN A 308 -11.21 17.75 -13.54
CA ASN A 308 -12.57 17.67 -14.04
C ASN A 308 -13.61 17.46 -12.92
N LYS A 309 -13.21 17.58 -11.64
CA LYS A 309 -14.05 17.33 -10.47
C LYS A 309 -14.12 18.54 -9.56
N THR A 310 -15.32 18.85 -9.11
CA THR A 310 -15.64 20.03 -8.30
C THR A 310 -16.19 19.68 -6.92
N ASP A 311 -16.62 18.43 -6.70
CA ASP A 311 -17.21 17.97 -5.45
C ASP A 311 -16.61 16.65 -4.97
N LEU A 312 -16.55 16.46 -3.64
CA LEU A 312 -16.03 15.25 -3.00
C LEU A 312 -16.74 13.97 -3.46
N SER A 313 -18.04 14.03 -3.76
CA SER A 313 -18.82 12.86 -4.20
C SER A 313 -18.44 12.36 -5.60
N GLN A 314 -17.68 13.16 -6.37
CA GLN A 314 -17.20 12.79 -7.70
C GLN A 314 -15.84 12.08 -7.66
N LEU A 315 -15.14 12.14 -6.53
CA LEU A 315 -13.87 11.44 -6.35
C LEU A 315 -14.14 9.94 -6.24
N SER A 316 -13.37 9.16 -6.98
CA SER A 316 -13.22 7.74 -6.68
C SER A 316 -12.56 7.58 -5.31
N THR A 317 -12.71 6.42 -4.71
CA THR A 317 -12.05 6.10 -3.45
C THR A 317 -10.53 6.21 -3.56
N TRP A 318 -9.94 5.85 -4.71
CA TRP A 318 -8.50 5.99 -4.95
C TRP A 318 -8.05 7.45 -5.02
N GLU A 319 -8.76 8.29 -5.78
CA GLU A 319 -8.47 9.73 -5.80
C GLU A 319 -8.62 10.37 -4.42
N LYS A 320 -9.63 9.96 -3.66
CA LYS A 320 -9.78 10.43 -2.28
C LYS A 320 -8.58 10.01 -1.43
N TYR A 321 -8.10 8.78 -1.53
CA TYR A 321 -6.90 8.35 -0.79
C TYR A 321 -5.68 9.21 -1.15
N SER A 322 -5.44 9.38 -2.45
CA SER A 322 -4.22 10.00 -2.99
C SER A 322 -4.17 11.52 -2.93
N ALA A 323 -5.25 12.20 -2.53
CA ALA A 323 -5.33 13.65 -2.52
C ALA A 323 -4.57 14.27 -1.34
N TYR A 324 -3.31 14.62 -1.57
CA TYR A 324 -2.50 15.46 -0.68
C TYR A 324 -3.00 16.92 -0.67
N GLY A 325 -2.49 17.75 0.23
CA GLY A 325 -3.05 19.07 0.54
C GLY A 325 -3.28 19.99 -0.66
N LEU A 326 -2.30 20.13 -1.56
CA LEU A 326 -2.46 21.00 -2.74
C LEU A 326 -3.58 20.55 -3.68
N ILE A 327 -3.80 19.24 -3.80
CA ILE A 327 -4.89 18.68 -4.61
C ILE A 327 -6.22 18.76 -3.86
N TYR A 328 -6.22 18.50 -2.56
CA TYR A 328 -7.44 18.39 -1.77
C TYR A 328 -8.05 19.75 -1.39
N GLU A 329 -7.25 20.83 -1.38
CA GLU A 329 -7.65 22.21 -1.08
C GLU A 329 -8.91 22.67 -1.84
N LYS A 330 -9.09 22.22 -3.09
CA LYS A 330 -10.26 22.60 -3.91
C LYS A 330 -11.57 21.92 -3.48
N PHE A 331 -11.49 20.81 -2.75
CA PHE A 331 -12.66 20.10 -2.24
C PHE A 331 -12.93 20.48 -0.78
N GLU A 332 -11.88 20.55 0.04
CA GLU A 332 -11.96 21.03 1.41
C GLU A 332 -10.72 21.85 1.79
N LYS A 333 -10.93 23.16 1.94
CA LYS A 333 -9.88 24.13 2.23
C LYS A 333 -9.08 23.79 3.50
N GLY A 334 -7.75 23.80 3.39
CA GLY A 334 -6.78 23.57 4.45
C GLY A 334 -6.66 22.13 4.91
N LYS A 335 -7.22 21.18 4.14
CA LYS A 335 -7.26 19.76 4.50
C LYS A 335 -6.51 18.89 3.49
N ALA A 336 -6.21 17.66 3.90
CA ALA A 336 -5.63 16.62 3.07
C ALA A 336 -6.22 15.24 3.39
N GLN A 337 -6.00 14.29 2.51
CA GLN A 337 -6.21 12.86 2.76
C GLN A 337 -4.86 12.22 3.09
N VAL A 338 -4.52 11.07 2.51
CA VAL A 338 -3.23 10.40 2.78
C VAL A 338 -2.13 10.97 1.90
N GLY A 339 -2.37 11.17 0.60
CA GLY A 339 -1.33 11.58 -0.34
C GLY A 339 -0.82 10.40 -1.17
N ASN A 340 0.34 10.56 -1.80
CA ASN A 340 0.84 9.63 -2.81
C ASN A 340 2.34 9.36 -2.60
N VAL A 341 2.94 8.52 -3.44
CA VAL A 341 4.35 8.10 -3.26
C VAL A 341 5.31 9.30 -3.25
N HIS A 342 5.00 10.37 -3.97
CA HIS A 342 5.80 11.59 -4.06
C HIS A 342 5.45 12.67 -3.03
N PHE A 343 4.18 12.75 -2.62
CA PHE A 343 3.64 13.86 -1.84
C PHE A 343 3.02 13.38 -0.53
N PRO A 344 3.60 13.74 0.63
CA PRO A 344 2.92 13.61 1.90
C PRO A 344 1.74 14.60 1.99
N PRO A 345 0.83 14.45 2.97
CA PRO A 345 -0.35 15.31 3.12
C PRO A 345 -0.05 16.81 3.10
N ASN A 346 1.10 17.23 3.63
CA ASN A 346 1.54 18.62 3.73
C ASN A 346 2.60 19.00 2.68
N GLY A 347 2.94 18.11 1.73
CA GLY A 347 3.98 18.36 0.75
C GLY A 347 3.62 19.49 -0.21
N GLU A 348 4.53 20.45 -0.38
CA GLU A 348 4.34 21.60 -1.27
C GLU A 348 5.03 21.41 -2.63
N GLN A 349 5.94 20.44 -2.73
CA GLN A 349 6.66 20.06 -3.94
C GLN A 349 7.01 18.57 -3.89
N ASP A 350 7.50 18.05 -5.01
CA ASP A 350 7.92 16.67 -5.14
C ASP A 350 8.98 16.31 -4.07
N TYR A 351 8.80 15.15 -3.42
CA TYR A 351 9.67 14.61 -2.35
C TYR A 351 9.81 15.46 -1.08
N ASP A 352 8.83 16.32 -0.77
CA ASP A 352 8.83 17.18 0.42
C ASP A 352 8.50 16.44 1.74
N PHE A 353 9.14 15.28 1.94
CA PHE A 353 8.96 14.40 3.11
C PHE A 353 9.47 15.00 4.42
N GLY A 354 10.29 16.05 4.35
CA GLY A 354 10.87 16.73 5.50
C GLY A 354 10.05 17.92 6.00
N ASN A 355 8.85 18.16 5.46
CA ASN A 355 8.07 19.36 5.73
C ASN A 355 7.52 19.41 7.17
N THR A 356 7.86 20.47 7.89
CA THR A 356 7.46 20.71 9.29
C THR A 356 6.10 21.38 9.44
N THR A 357 5.54 21.93 8.37
CA THR A 357 4.27 22.64 8.37
C THR A 357 3.13 21.68 8.68
N TYR A 358 2.27 22.07 9.61
CA TYR A 358 1.10 21.27 9.94
C TYR A 358 -0.02 21.44 8.91
N VAL A 359 -0.63 20.32 8.52
CA VAL A 359 -1.88 20.28 7.74
C VAL A 359 -2.95 19.52 8.52
N ILE A 360 -4.22 19.86 8.33
CA ILE A 360 -5.33 19.03 8.81
C ILE A 360 -5.49 17.86 7.84
N SER A 361 -5.43 16.62 8.33
CA SER A 361 -5.58 15.44 7.48
C SER A 361 -6.59 14.45 8.04
N TYR A 362 -7.24 13.74 7.13
CA TYR A 362 -8.14 12.61 7.38
C TYR A 362 -7.42 11.24 7.37
N VAL A 363 -6.09 11.21 7.40
CA VAL A 363 -5.26 10.00 7.27
C VAL A 363 -5.71 8.84 8.15
N ASP A 364 -6.04 9.09 9.43
CA ASP A 364 -6.41 8.04 10.38
C ASP A 364 -7.73 7.32 10.01
N GLN A 365 -8.60 7.93 9.20
CA GLN A 365 -9.83 7.27 8.74
C GLN A 365 -9.55 6.08 7.85
N TRP A 366 -8.42 6.08 7.14
CA TRP A 366 -8.01 4.99 6.27
C TRP A 366 -7.63 3.73 7.05
N LEU A 367 -7.20 3.88 8.32
CA LEU A 367 -7.02 2.78 9.26
C LEU A 367 -8.34 2.11 9.69
N ASN A 368 -9.48 2.71 9.31
CA ASN A 368 -10.82 2.19 9.59
C ASN A 368 -11.60 1.85 8.30
N TYR A 369 -10.93 1.78 7.15
CA TYR A 369 -11.55 1.47 5.86
C TYR A 369 -12.42 0.19 5.92
N PRO A 370 -13.61 0.14 5.30
CA PRO A 370 -14.19 1.11 4.35
C PRO A 370 -14.99 2.27 4.98
N TYR A 371 -14.88 2.50 6.29
CA TYR A 371 -15.71 3.49 6.99
C TYR A 371 -15.10 4.90 6.96
N LEU A 372 -15.15 5.55 5.80
CA LEU A 372 -14.64 6.90 5.60
C LEU A 372 -15.72 7.95 5.92
N ARG A 373 -15.70 8.52 7.13
CA ARG A 373 -16.75 9.42 7.65
C ARG A 373 -16.58 10.90 7.30
N GLY A 374 -15.35 11.33 7.03
CA GLY A 374 -15.03 12.74 6.81
C GLY A 374 -15.08 13.60 8.09
N THR A 375 -15.19 13.00 9.28
CA THR A 375 -15.31 13.71 10.56
C THR A 375 -14.04 13.72 11.38
N ASP A 376 -13.20 12.70 11.24
CA ASP A 376 -12.05 12.47 12.13
C ASP A 376 -10.79 13.02 11.47
N ALA A 377 -10.62 14.35 11.51
CA ALA A 377 -9.43 15.04 11.01
C ALA A 377 -8.55 15.51 12.15
N ARG A 378 -7.23 15.49 11.96
CA ARG A 378 -6.27 16.04 12.94
C ARG A 378 -5.08 16.71 12.28
N LYS A 379 -4.33 17.50 13.04
CA LYS A 379 -3.09 18.12 12.57
C LYS A 379 -1.97 17.09 12.50
N ILE A 380 -1.27 17.05 11.37
CA ILE A 380 -0.11 16.20 11.12
C ILE A 380 0.99 16.96 10.38
N ASN A 381 2.21 16.45 10.47
CA ASN A 381 3.38 16.84 9.68
C ASN A 381 4.38 15.66 9.67
N ARG A 382 5.64 15.92 9.30
CA ARG A 382 6.69 14.89 9.24
C ARG A 382 6.94 14.07 10.49
N GLU A 383 6.57 14.56 11.67
CA GLU A 383 6.80 13.83 12.91
C GLU A 383 5.96 12.54 12.98
N GLU A 384 4.89 12.43 12.18
CA GLU A 384 4.06 11.21 12.10
C GLU A 384 4.77 10.03 11.45
N TRP A 385 5.53 10.28 10.37
CA TRP A 385 6.28 9.23 9.68
C TRP A 385 7.74 9.14 10.15
N GLY A 386 8.25 10.22 10.74
CA GLY A 386 9.60 10.30 11.29
C GLY A 386 10.69 10.15 10.24
N ALA A 387 11.93 10.07 10.72
CA ALA A 387 13.11 9.83 9.91
C ALA A 387 13.84 8.58 10.40
N PRO A 388 13.27 7.37 10.22
CA PRO A 388 13.97 6.14 10.55
C PRO A 388 15.32 6.12 9.83
N GLU A 389 16.37 5.77 10.57
CA GLU A 389 17.75 5.77 10.06
C GLU A 389 18.20 7.13 9.49
N GLY A 390 17.55 8.23 9.93
CA GLY A 390 17.82 9.59 9.46
C GLY A 390 17.16 9.93 8.12
N SER A 391 16.32 9.07 7.56
CA SER A 391 15.68 9.27 6.24
C SER A 391 14.18 9.53 6.36
N TYR A 392 13.75 10.77 6.09
CA TYR A 392 12.32 11.09 5.96
C TYR A 392 11.67 10.41 4.76
N HIS A 393 12.45 10.10 3.72
CA HIS A 393 11.96 9.35 2.57
C HIS A 393 11.56 7.92 3.00
N LEU A 394 12.42 7.24 3.77
CA LEU A 394 12.10 5.92 4.31
C LEU A 394 10.88 5.97 5.25
N GLY A 395 10.82 6.98 6.11
CA GLY A 395 9.68 7.21 7.00
C GLY A 395 8.39 7.33 6.20
N TRP A 396 8.38 8.21 5.20
CA TRP A 396 7.21 8.45 4.35
C TRP A 396 6.77 7.18 3.62
N MET A 397 7.70 6.45 2.98
CA MET A 397 7.36 5.20 2.27
C MET A 397 6.67 4.18 3.17
N LYS A 398 7.21 3.96 4.37
CA LYS A 398 6.60 3.04 5.35
C LYS A 398 5.22 3.54 5.81
N TYR A 399 5.11 4.84 6.10
CA TYR A 399 3.86 5.44 6.58
C TYR A 399 2.77 5.42 5.51
N TYR A 400 3.09 5.82 4.28
CA TYR A 400 2.19 5.80 3.14
C TYR A 400 1.65 4.38 2.89
N LEU A 401 2.55 3.41 2.71
CA LEU A 401 2.17 2.02 2.44
C LEU A 401 1.36 1.40 3.61
N PHE A 402 1.68 1.74 4.87
CA PHE A 402 0.92 1.27 6.03
C PHE A 402 -0.54 1.73 6.05
N HIS A 403 -0.83 2.91 5.49
CA HIS A 403 -2.20 3.43 5.42
C HIS A 403 -3.03 2.85 4.26
N ILE A 404 -2.45 1.97 3.44
CA ILE A 404 -3.17 1.28 2.37
C ILE A 404 -4.14 0.24 2.99
N PRO A 405 -5.44 0.26 2.59
CA PRO A 405 -6.42 -0.70 3.08
C PRO A 405 -6.06 -2.17 2.90
N HIS A 406 -6.22 -2.96 3.96
CA HIS A 406 -5.90 -4.41 3.98
C HIS A 406 -6.95 -5.25 4.73
N TYR A 407 -8.24 -4.88 4.61
CA TYR A 407 -9.33 -5.44 5.41
C TYR A 407 -10.19 -6.46 4.65
N LYS A 408 -10.95 -7.28 5.39
CA LYS A 408 -11.92 -8.25 4.84
C LYS A 408 -13.09 -7.57 4.13
N GLY A 409 -13.64 -8.25 3.13
CA GLY A 409 -14.90 -7.93 2.48
C GLY A 409 -14.78 -6.98 1.29
N ILE A 410 -15.93 -6.63 0.74
CA ILE A 410 -16.09 -5.69 -0.38
C ILE A 410 -16.67 -4.39 0.20
N ASN A 411 -16.18 -3.26 -0.28
CA ASN A 411 -16.71 -1.96 0.07
C ASN A 411 -18.09 -1.81 -0.59
N PRO A 412 -19.17 -1.64 0.21
CA PRO A 412 -20.52 -1.56 -0.32
C PRO A 412 -20.78 -0.30 -1.15
N ASN A 413 -19.90 0.72 -1.07
CA ASN A 413 -20.10 1.97 -1.79
C ASN A 413 -19.53 1.96 -3.23
N ASP A 414 -18.45 1.22 -3.49
CA ASP A 414 -17.79 1.19 -4.81
C ASP A 414 -17.66 -0.23 -5.39
N GLY A 415 -18.04 -1.25 -4.63
CA GLY A 415 -17.97 -2.66 -5.05
C GLY A 415 -16.54 -3.19 -5.16
N LYS A 416 -15.53 -2.52 -4.60
CA LYS A 416 -14.11 -2.94 -4.64
C LYS A 416 -13.71 -3.70 -3.37
N LEU A 417 -12.68 -4.53 -3.45
CA LEU A 417 -12.17 -5.23 -2.26
C LEU A 417 -11.63 -4.24 -1.24
N ASN A 418 -11.88 -4.52 0.05
CA ASN A 418 -11.30 -3.74 1.15
C ASN A 418 -9.81 -4.02 1.38
N ASN A 419 -9.26 -5.04 0.73
CA ASN A 419 -7.84 -5.34 0.72
C ASN A 419 -7.21 -4.92 -0.61
N TRP A 420 -6.62 -3.74 -0.64
CA TRP A 420 -5.99 -3.22 -1.85
C TRP A 420 -4.68 -3.94 -2.19
N TRP A 421 -3.98 -4.47 -1.19
CA TRP A 421 -2.79 -5.30 -1.41
C TRP A 421 -3.08 -6.53 -2.28
N HIS A 422 -4.31 -7.08 -2.24
CA HIS A 422 -4.68 -8.22 -3.09
C HIS A 422 -4.59 -7.86 -4.58
N TYR A 423 -5.01 -6.65 -4.97
CA TYR A 423 -4.91 -6.23 -6.37
C TYR A 423 -3.47 -6.19 -6.88
N VAL A 424 -2.52 -5.82 -6.02
CA VAL A 424 -1.11 -5.66 -6.38
C VAL A 424 -0.38 -6.99 -6.47
N VAL A 425 -0.66 -7.92 -5.56
CA VAL A 425 0.05 -9.20 -5.50
C VAL A 425 -0.60 -10.31 -6.32
N ASP A 426 -1.91 -10.21 -6.58
CA ASP A 426 -2.68 -11.18 -7.37
C ASP A 426 -3.96 -10.53 -7.95
N TYR A 427 -3.76 -9.71 -8.98
CA TYR A 427 -4.81 -8.93 -9.64
C TYR A 427 -5.98 -9.79 -10.14
N ASN A 428 -5.69 -10.89 -10.86
CA ASN A 428 -6.74 -11.74 -11.45
C ASN A 428 -7.63 -12.37 -10.36
N SER A 429 -7.03 -12.87 -9.28
CA SER A 429 -7.78 -13.40 -8.13
C SER A 429 -8.57 -12.30 -7.41
N ALA A 430 -8.02 -11.10 -7.28
CA ALA A 430 -8.70 -9.96 -6.69
C ALA A 430 -9.95 -9.58 -7.49
N ILE A 431 -9.85 -9.44 -8.82
CA ILE A 431 -10.99 -9.16 -9.70
C ILE A 431 -12.04 -10.27 -9.64
N LYS A 432 -11.61 -11.53 -9.61
CA LYS A 432 -12.53 -12.67 -9.46
C LYS A 432 -13.28 -12.63 -8.12
N LYS A 433 -12.60 -12.33 -7.01
CA LYS A 433 -13.28 -12.20 -5.70
C LYS A 433 -14.25 -11.02 -5.65
N GLN A 434 -13.92 -9.93 -6.35
CA GLN A 434 -14.79 -8.76 -6.43
C GLN A 434 -16.13 -9.04 -7.15
N THR A 435 -16.22 -10.11 -7.97
CA THR A 435 -17.38 -10.41 -8.82
C THR A 435 -18.23 -11.58 -8.33
N ILE A 436 -17.87 -12.23 -7.22
CA ILE A 436 -18.50 -13.49 -6.73
C ILE A 436 -19.50 -13.27 -5.57
N ASP A 437 -19.55 -12.08 -4.97
CA ASP A 437 -20.57 -11.68 -3.98
C ASP A 437 -21.45 -10.54 -4.55
#